data_AF-A0A0J8U826-F1
#
_entry.id   AF-A0A0J8U826-F1
#
_cell.length_a   1.000
_cell.length_b   1.000
_cell.length_c   1.000
_cell.angle_alpha   90.00
_cell.angle_beta   90.00
_cell.angle_gamma   90.00
#
_symmetry.space_group_name_H-M   'P 1'
#
loop_
_entity.id
_entity.type
_entity.pdbx_description
1 polymer ?
#
loop_
_entity_poly.entity_id
_entity_poly.type
_entity_poly.pdbx_seq_one_letter_code
_entity_poly.pdbx_strand_id
1 'polypeptide(L)'
;MRNYRVFNDVHNVRVIWKLAGTRLGPYGQIAVLVLGALSLVVVMAAGLVAGIATAVVGFVLITIYAVTLSRLDETEKVSERTQIRLLRRGLKHRRTANFDIDGL
;
A
#
# COMPACT_ATOMS: atom_id res chain seq x y z
N MET A 1 8.99 46.00 -9.94
CA MET A 1 9.06 44.54 -9.65
C MET A 1 8.15 43.83 -10.64
N ARG A 2 8.63 42.80 -11.36
CA ARG A 2 7.86 42.09 -12.39
C ARG A 2 7.14 40.91 -11.74
N ASN A 3 5.82 40.82 -11.87
CA ASN A 3 5.05 39.67 -11.39
C ASN A 3 5.44 38.43 -12.19
N TYR A 4 6.10 37.48 -11.56
CA TYR A 4 6.27 36.13 -12.09
C TYR A 4 5.10 35.28 -11.61
N ARG A 5 4.37 34.65 -12.53
CA ARG A 5 3.42 33.58 -12.21
C ARG A 5 4.23 32.30 -12.05
N VAL A 6 4.37 31.82 -10.82
CA VAL A 6 4.89 30.48 -10.55
C VAL A 6 3.80 29.49 -10.98
N PHE A 7 3.95 28.89 -12.16
CA PHE A 7 3.15 27.74 -12.54
C PHE A 7 3.67 26.55 -11.74
N ASN A 8 2.98 26.23 -10.65
CA ASN A 8 3.21 24.97 -9.95
C ASN A 8 2.65 23.86 -10.85
N ASP A 9 3.52 23.23 -11.61
CA ASP A 9 3.13 22.20 -12.56
C ASP A 9 2.86 20.90 -11.81
N VAL A 10 1.61 20.72 -11.38
CA VAL A 10 1.16 19.54 -10.64
C VAL A 10 1.00 18.38 -11.63
N HIS A 11 2.11 17.75 -11.96
CA HIS A 11 2.17 16.67 -12.95
C HIS A 11 1.56 15.33 -12.47
N ASN A 12 1.28 15.17 -11.18
CA ASN A 12 0.83 13.88 -10.65
C ASN A 12 -0.06 14.03 -9.41
N VAL A 13 -1.37 14.05 -9.62
CA VAL A 13 -2.35 13.95 -8.54
C VAL A 13 -2.56 12.47 -8.25
N ARG A 14 -1.95 11.96 -7.18
CA ARG A 14 -2.15 10.57 -6.76
C ARG A 14 -3.53 10.43 -6.10
N VAL A 15 -4.34 9.50 -6.60
CA VAL A 15 -5.60 9.11 -5.96
C VAL A 15 -5.29 8.19 -4.78
N ILE A 16 -5.48 8.71 -3.57
CA ILE A 16 -5.19 8.00 -2.32
C ILE A 16 -6.51 7.73 -1.61
N TRP A 17 -6.79 6.45 -1.32
CA TRP A 17 -7.91 6.08 -0.47
C TRP A 17 -7.46 6.10 0.99
N LYS A 18 -8.31 6.61 1.88
CA LYS A 18 -8.04 6.58 3.32
C LYS A 18 -9.00 5.60 3.97
N LEU A 19 -8.44 4.63 4.68
CA LEU A 19 -9.18 3.61 5.41
C LEU A 19 -8.70 3.63 6.86
N ALA A 20 -9.58 4.03 7.80
CA ALA A 20 -9.25 4.14 9.22
C ALA A 20 -7.95 4.93 9.52
N GLY A 21 -7.70 6.01 8.77
CA GLY A 21 -6.49 6.84 8.89
C GLY A 21 -5.25 6.29 8.14
N THR A 22 -5.29 5.06 7.64
CA THR A 22 -4.24 4.49 6.81
C THR A 22 -4.46 4.82 5.33
N ARG A 23 -3.38 5.16 4.62
CA ARG A 23 -3.41 5.52 3.21
C ARG A 23 -3.23 4.25 2.37
N LEU A 24 -4.15 4.01 1.45
CA LEU A 24 -4.14 2.91 0.48
C LEU A 24 -3.74 3.47 -0.88
N GLY A 25 -2.55 3.07 -1.34
CA GLY A 25 -2.12 3.31 -2.71
C GLY A 25 -2.89 2.45 -3.72
N PRO A 26 -2.60 2.61 -5.02
CA PRO A 26 -3.25 1.86 -6.10
C PRO A 26 -3.26 0.34 -5.89
N TYR A 27 -2.17 -0.27 -5.40
CA TYR A 27 -2.13 -1.71 -5.16
C TYR A 27 -2.99 -2.12 -3.97
N GLY A 28 -3.01 -1.31 -2.90
CA GLY A 28 -3.94 -1.49 -1.78
C GLY A 28 -5.41 -1.43 -2.23
N GLN A 29 -5.76 -0.49 -3.12
CA GLN A 29 -7.11 -0.36 -3.68
C GLN A 29 -7.50 -1.59 -4.52
N ILE A 30 -6.60 -2.05 -5.39
CA ILE A 30 -6.81 -3.28 -6.17
C ILE A 30 -6.99 -4.48 -5.25
N ALA A 31 -6.20 -4.59 -4.18
CA ALA A 31 -6.32 -5.69 -3.23
C ALA A 31 -7.70 -5.71 -2.54
N VAL A 32 -8.25 -4.55 -2.17
CA VAL A 32 -9.61 -4.44 -1.58
C VAL A 32 -10.67 -4.88 -2.58
N LEU A 33 -10.57 -4.44 -3.84
CA LEU A 33 -11.53 -4.83 -4.89
C LEU A 33 -11.48 -6.34 -5.18
N VAL A 34 -10.27 -6.90 -5.28
CA VAL A 34 -10.07 -8.35 -5.47
C VAL A 34 -10.61 -9.14 -4.28
N LEU A 35 -10.39 -8.67 -3.05
CA LEU A 35 -10.95 -9.29 -1.86
C LEU A 35 -12.48 -9.28 -1.88
N GLY A 36 -13.10 -8.16 -2.25
CA GLY A 36 -14.55 -8.06 -2.41
C GLY A 36 -15.08 -9.09 -3.41
N ALA A 37 -14.47 -9.16 -4.59
CA ALA A 37 -14.83 -10.14 -5.62
C ALA A 37 -14.64 -11.59 -5.14
N LEU A 38 -13.51 -11.91 -4.51
CA LEU A 38 -13.26 -13.24 -3.95
C LEU A 38 -14.27 -13.60 -2.86
N SER A 39 -14.59 -12.67 -1.97
CA SER A 39 -15.56 -12.90 -0.91
C SER A 39 -16.94 -13.24 -1.49
N LEU A 40 -17.37 -12.57 -2.56
CA LEU A 40 -18.62 -12.87 -3.25
C LEU A 40 -18.60 -14.26 -3.89
N VAL A 41 -17.50 -14.63 -4.56
CA VAL A 41 -17.33 -15.98 -5.11
C VAL A 41 -17.41 -17.04 -4.01
N VAL A 42 -16.78 -16.81 -2.85
CA VAL A 42 -16.84 -17.71 -1.70
C VAL A 42 -18.25 -17.78 -1.12
N VAL A 43 -18.98 -16.66 -1.04
CA VAL A 43 -20.40 -16.68 -0.62
C VAL A 43 -21.22 -17.59 -1.54
N MET A 44 -21.01 -17.51 -2.87
CA MET A 44 -21.73 -18.34 -3.83
C MET A 44 -21.37 -19.82 -3.75
N ALA A 45 -20.11 -20.15 -3.44
CA ALA A 45 -19.62 -21.53 -3.43
C ALA A 45 -19.78 -22.25 -2.08
N ALA A 46 -19.60 -21.54 -0.97
CA ALA A 46 -19.48 -22.10 0.38
C ALA A 46 -20.42 -21.45 1.40
N GLY A 47 -21.27 -20.51 0.96
CA GLY A 47 -22.26 -19.84 1.79
C GLY A 47 -21.74 -18.61 2.52
N LEU A 48 -22.68 -17.90 3.15
CA LEU A 48 -22.45 -16.56 3.71
C LEU A 48 -21.36 -16.54 4.78
N VAL A 49 -21.32 -17.53 5.69
CA VAL A 49 -20.36 -17.58 6.80
C VAL A 49 -18.93 -17.69 6.28
N ALA A 50 -18.69 -18.55 5.29
CA ALA A 50 -17.38 -18.70 4.67
C ALA A 50 -16.95 -17.41 3.97
N GLY A 51 -17.85 -16.76 3.23
CA GLY A 51 -17.56 -15.50 2.56
C GLY A 51 -17.23 -14.36 3.52
N ILE A 52 -17.98 -14.23 4.63
CA ILE A 52 -17.68 -13.25 5.68
C ILE A 52 -16.32 -13.54 6.31
N ALA A 53 -16.02 -14.80 6.62
CA ALA A 53 -14.71 -15.18 7.17
C ALA A 53 -13.56 -14.81 6.22
N THR A 54 -13.71 -15.08 4.92
CA THR A 54 -12.73 -14.68 3.89
C THR A 54 -12.57 -13.16 3.83
N ALA A 55 -13.67 -12.40 3.85
CA ALA A 55 -13.64 -10.94 3.83
C ALA A 55 -12.90 -10.39 5.06
N VAL A 56 -13.20 -10.89 6.26
CA VAL A 56 -12.56 -10.44 7.50
C VAL A 56 -11.07 -10.74 7.50
N VAL A 57 -10.69 -12.00 7.19
CA VAL A 57 -9.27 -12.40 7.17
C VAL A 57 -8.50 -11.61 6.11
N GLY A 58 -9.05 -11.48 4.91
CA GLY A 58 -8.40 -10.72 3.85
C GLY A 58 -8.27 -9.22 4.19
N PHE A 59 -9.29 -8.65 4.84
CA PHE A 59 -9.26 -7.24 5.22
C PHE A 59 -8.18 -6.96 6.27
N VAL A 60 -8.02 -7.87 7.24
CA VAL A 60 -6.93 -7.80 8.22
C VAL A 60 -5.57 -7.84 7.51
N LEU A 61 -5.38 -8.74 6.53
CA LEU A 61 -4.12 -8.82 5.77
C LEU A 61 -3.83 -7.53 4.98
N ILE A 62 -4.83 -6.97 4.31
CA ILE A 62 -4.69 -5.70 3.58
C ILE A 62 -4.35 -4.56 4.54
N THR A 63 -4.98 -4.54 5.71
CA THR A 63 -4.71 -3.52 6.73
C THR A 63 -3.28 -3.61 7.24
N ILE A 64 -2.77 -4.81 7.55
CA ILE A 64 -1.37 -5.03 7.95
C ILE A 64 -0.42 -4.55 6.86
N TYR A 65 -0.72 -4.86 5.60
CA TYR A 65 0.04 -4.42 4.44
C TYR A 65 0.07 -2.88 4.30
N ALA A 66 -1.09 -2.23 4.41
CA ALA A 66 -1.19 -0.78 4.31
C ALA A 66 -0.44 -0.08 5.45
N VAL A 67 -0.58 -0.58 6.68
CA VAL A 67 0.15 -0.05 7.85
C VAL A 67 1.65 -0.21 7.68
N THR A 68 2.13 -1.38 7.25
CA THR A 68 3.57 -1.61 7.05
C THR A 68 4.17 -0.71 5.98
N LEU A 69 3.46 -0.48 4.87
CA LEU A 69 3.90 0.47 3.85
C LEU A 69 3.87 1.92 4.33
N SER A 70 2.83 2.33 5.07
CA SER A 70 2.74 3.69 5.61
C SER A 70 3.90 4.05 6.54
N ARG A 71 4.49 3.05 7.22
CA ARG A 71 5.68 3.23 8.07
C ARG A 71 6.99 3.36 7.28
N LEU A 72 7.03 2.91 6.02
CA LEU A 72 8.24 2.98 5.18
C LEU A 72 8.44 4.36 4.55
N ASP A 73 7.35 5.09 4.27
CA ASP A 73 7.43 6.44 3.70
C ASP A 73 6.23 7.27 4.17
N GLU A 74 6.47 8.01 5.25
CA GLU A 74 5.51 8.95 5.82
C GLU A 74 5.36 10.23 4.97
N THR A 75 6.31 10.48 4.06
CA THR A 75 6.43 11.72 3.25
C THR A 75 5.86 11.63 1.84
N GLU A 76 5.34 10.47 1.42
CA GLU A 76 4.71 10.21 0.10
C GLU A 76 5.59 10.45 -1.13
N LYS A 77 6.89 10.63 -0.94
CA LYS A 77 7.82 10.90 -2.05
C LYS A 77 8.05 9.64 -2.88
N VAL A 78 7.89 8.47 -2.29
CA VAL A 78 8.20 7.17 -2.89
C VAL A 78 6.92 6.55 -3.46
N SER A 79 7.05 5.92 -4.64
CA SER A 79 5.93 5.17 -5.23
C SER A 79 5.67 3.87 -4.46
N GLU A 80 4.41 3.44 -4.37
CA GLU A 80 4.03 2.18 -3.69
C GLU A 80 4.80 0.96 -4.27
N ARG A 81 5.05 0.94 -5.59
CA ARG A 81 5.87 -0.09 -6.24
C ARG A 81 7.31 -0.11 -5.70
N THR A 82 7.89 1.07 -5.49
CA THR A 82 9.25 1.19 -4.93
C THR A 82 9.25 0.77 -3.46
N GLN A 83 8.26 1.16 -2.67
CA GLN A 83 8.13 0.75 -1.27
C GLN A 83 8.04 -0.79 -1.14
N ILE A 84 7.23 -1.46 -1.99
CA ILE A 84 7.15 -2.93 -2.03
C ILE A 84 8.50 -3.54 -2.40
N ARG A 85 9.21 -2.97 -3.38
CA ARG A 85 10.54 -3.45 -3.79
C ARG A 85 11.55 -3.31 -2.65
N LEU A 86 11.54 -2.21 -1.92
CA LEU A 86 12.39 -1.99 -0.74
C LEU A 86 12.05 -2.98 0.37
N LEU A 87 10.76 -3.20 0.66
CA LEU A 87 10.32 -4.16 1.66
C LEU A 87 10.73 -5.59 1.29
N ARG A 88 10.57 -6.00 0.02
CA ARG A 88 11.07 -7.30 -0.48
C ARG A 88 12.59 -7.41 -0.38
N ARG A 89 13.33 -6.35 -0.71
CA ARG A 89 14.80 -6.32 -0.61
C ARG A 89 15.24 -6.46 0.85
N GLY A 90 14.62 -5.72 1.77
CA GLY A 90 14.91 -5.79 3.21
C GLY A 90 14.60 -7.16 3.83
N LEU A 91 13.53 -7.84 3.37
CA LEU A 91 13.24 -9.22 3.79
C LEU A 91 14.28 -10.21 3.26
N LYS A 92 14.69 -10.09 2.00
CA LYS A 92 15.65 -11.01 1.36
C LYS A 92 17.09 -10.79 1.82
N HIS A 93 17.47 -9.55 2.13
CA HIS A 93 18.83 -9.14 2.44
C HIS A 93 18.91 -8.41 3.79
N ARG A 94 18.29 -9.00 4.82
CA ARG A 94 18.14 -8.39 6.14
C ARG A 94 19.46 -7.94 6.79
N ARG A 95 20.56 -8.64 6.48
CA ARG A 95 21.90 -8.38 7.03
C ARG A 95 22.79 -7.45 6.20
N THR A 96 22.48 -7.19 4.93
CA THR A 96 23.29 -6.25 4.12
C THR A 96 22.59 -4.91 3.92
N ALA A 97 21.26 -4.91 3.83
CA ALA A 97 20.49 -3.66 3.68
C ALA A 97 20.53 -2.74 4.91
N ASN A 98 20.86 -3.27 6.10
CA ASN A 98 21.02 -2.49 7.34
C ASN A 98 22.48 -2.09 7.64
N PHE A 99 23.46 -2.64 6.91
CA PHE A 99 24.89 -2.50 7.23
C PHE A 99 25.75 -1.94 6.07
N ASP A 100 25.18 -1.66 4.89
CA ASP A 100 25.82 -0.79 3.88
C ASP A 100 25.71 0.69 4.34
N ILE A 101 26.44 1.02 5.38
CA ILE A 101 26.94 2.38 5.60
C ILE A 101 28.39 2.30 5.12
N ASP A 102 28.68 2.80 3.93
CA ASP A 102 30.07 2.96 3.48
C ASP A 102 30.82 3.79 4.52
N GLY A 103 31.68 3.15 5.33
CA GLY A 103 32.44 3.85 6.38
C GLY A 103 32.86 3.08 7.63
N LEU A 104 32.83 1.74 7.67
CA LEU A 104 33.58 0.93 8.63
C LEU A 104 34.37 -0.18 7.94
#